data_AF-A0A2E4DGJ4-F1
#
_entry.id   AF-A0A2E4DGJ4-F1
#
_cell.length_a   1.000
_cell.length_b   1.000
_cell.length_c   1.000
_cell.angle_alpha   90.00
_cell.angle_beta   90.00
_cell.angle_gamma   90.00
#
_symmetry.space_group_name_H-M   'P 1'
#
loop_
_entity.id
_entity.type
_entity.pdbx_description
1 polymer ?
#
loop_
_entity_poly.entity_id
_entity_poly.type
_entity_poly.pdbx_seq_one_letter_code
_entity_poly.pdbx_strand_id
1 'polypeptide(L)'
;LHFFAKSTIFSSRFNNFILHKLNLIPIYRKIDDEANMGKNVDSFIKGYEILENSGAFLIFPEGVSIGKRVLEKIKTGAARIGLEAESKNKYLQNIE
;
A
#
# COMPACT_ATOMS: atom_id res chain seq x y z
N LEU A 1 -10.60 7.08 3.75
CA LEU A 1 -9.13 7.04 3.92
C LEU A 1 -8.69 5.60 4.11
N HIS A 2 -7.74 5.15 3.30
CA HIS A 2 -7.20 3.77 3.32
C HIS A 2 -5.79 3.73 3.89
N PHE A 3 -5.33 2.56 4.31
CA PHE A 3 -4.02 2.40 4.93
C PHE A 3 -3.34 1.13 4.45
N PHE A 4 -2.09 1.24 4.00
CA PHE A 4 -1.27 0.06 3.71
C PHE A 4 -0.62 -0.46 5.00
N ALA A 5 -0.76 -1.75 5.27
CA ALA A 5 -0.26 -2.40 6.48
C ALA A 5 0.41 -3.74 6.19
N LYS A 6 1.33 -4.19 7.07
CA LYS A 6 2.07 -5.45 6.89
C LYS A 6 1.13 -6.64 6.70
N SER A 7 1.40 -7.52 5.74
CA SER A 7 0.52 -8.68 5.46
C SER A 7 0.40 -9.64 6.66
N THR A 8 1.39 -9.69 7.54
CA THR A 8 1.43 -10.61 8.68
C THR A 8 0.31 -10.40 9.72
N ILE A 9 -0.29 -9.20 9.80
CA ILE A 9 -1.46 -8.98 10.67
C ILE A 9 -2.76 -9.55 10.09
N PHE A 10 -2.79 -9.88 8.80
CA PHE A 10 -3.93 -10.48 8.09
C PHE A 10 -3.93 -12.02 8.16
N SER A 11 -3.07 -12.62 8.99
CA SER A 11 -2.85 -14.07 9.05
C SER A 11 -4.05 -14.89 9.54
N SER A 12 -4.98 -14.30 10.30
CA SER A 12 -6.18 -14.99 10.79
C SER A 12 -7.43 -14.50 10.05
N ARG A 13 -8.42 -15.38 9.87
CA ARG A 13 -9.69 -15.05 9.19
C ARG A 13 -10.43 -13.89 9.88
N PHE A 14 -10.41 -13.86 11.21
CA PHE A 14 -11.03 -12.81 12.00
C PHE A 14 -10.32 -11.46 11.83
N ASN A 15 -8.98 -11.44 11.94
CA ASN A 15 -8.20 -10.22 11.74
C ASN A 15 -8.38 -9.72 10.31
N ASN A 16 -8.26 -10.60 9.31
CA ASN A 16 -8.45 -10.25 7.91
C ASN A 16 -9.79 -9.54 7.66
N PHE A 17 -10.89 -10.07 8.24
CA PHE A 17 -12.21 -9.47 8.12
C PHE A 17 -12.29 -8.07 8.76
N ILE A 18 -11.81 -7.92 10.00
CA ILE A 18 -11.85 -6.64 10.71
C ILE A 18 -10.96 -5.60 10.04
N LEU A 19 -9.74 -5.97 9.67
CA LEU A 19 -8.78 -5.06 9.06
C LEU A 19 -9.29 -4.54 7.71
N HIS A 20 -9.93 -5.39 6.90
CA HIS A 20 -10.57 -4.93 5.67
C HIS A 20 -11.75 -3.99 5.93
N LYS A 21 -12.55 -4.19 6.98
CA LYS A 21 -13.58 -3.21 7.39
C LYS A 21 -12.99 -1.86 7.81
N LEU A 22 -11.75 -1.84 8.29
CA LEU A 22 -11.01 -0.63 8.63
C LEU A 22 -10.24 -0.04 7.43
N ASN A 23 -10.56 -0.45 6.19
CA ASN A 23 -9.93 0.03 4.96
C ASN A 23 -8.41 -0.22 4.88
N LEU A 24 -7.92 -1.27 5.55
CA LEU A 24 -6.52 -1.68 5.47
C LEU A 24 -6.26 -2.57 4.26
N ILE A 25 -5.11 -2.34 3.63
CA ILE A 25 -4.62 -3.05 2.45
C ILE A 25 -3.32 -3.76 2.82
N PRO A 26 -3.21 -5.09 2.64
CA PRO A 26 -2.02 -5.83 3.01
C PRO A 26 -0.85 -5.49 2.08
N ILE A 27 0.36 -5.34 2.63
CA ILE A 27 1.62 -5.28 1.88
C ILE A 27 2.53 -6.39 2.37
N TYR A 28 2.92 -7.25 1.43
CA TYR A 28 3.89 -8.30 1.63
C TYR A 28 5.27 -7.65 1.56
N ARG A 29 5.99 -7.66 2.68
CA ARG A 29 7.33 -7.08 2.78
C ARG A 29 8.35 -8.19 2.57
N LYS A 30 9.43 -7.88 1.86
CA LYS A 30 10.54 -8.82 1.66
C LYS A 30 11.05 -9.44 2.97
N ILE A 31 11.11 -8.66 4.04
CA ILE A 31 11.58 -9.09 5.36
C ILE A 31 10.62 -10.05 6.08
N ASP A 32 9.33 -10.00 5.75
CA ASP A 32 8.30 -10.83 6.38
C ASP A 32 8.00 -12.08 5.55
N ASP A 33 7.92 -11.94 4.23
CA ASP A 33 7.40 -12.96 3.32
C ASP A 33 7.83 -12.69 1.87
N GLU A 34 9.08 -13.04 1.54
CA GLU A 34 9.63 -12.86 0.18
C GLU A 34 8.88 -13.69 -0.87
N ALA A 35 8.45 -14.90 -0.52
CA ALA A 35 7.78 -15.82 -1.43
C ALA A 35 6.43 -15.28 -1.94
N ASN A 36 5.72 -14.51 -1.11
CA ASN A 36 4.42 -13.95 -1.48
C ASN A 36 4.47 -12.48 -1.94
N MET A 37 5.65 -11.93 -2.21
CA MET A 37 5.80 -10.55 -2.71
C MET A 37 4.97 -10.27 -3.98
N GLY A 38 4.71 -11.29 -4.81
CA GLY A 38 3.85 -11.18 -6.00
C GLY A 38 2.41 -10.76 -5.69
N LYS A 39 1.89 -11.05 -4.49
CA LYS A 39 0.55 -10.64 -4.04
C LYS A 39 0.42 -9.13 -3.82
N ASN A 40 1.53 -8.38 -3.85
CA ASN A 40 1.47 -6.92 -3.84
C ASN A 40 0.85 -6.35 -5.11
N VAL A 41 0.76 -7.10 -6.22
CA VAL A 41 0.08 -6.66 -7.45
C VAL A 41 -1.37 -6.29 -7.15
N ASP A 42 -2.11 -7.14 -6.44
CA ASP A 42 -3.50 -6.87 -6.03
C ASP A 42 -3.62 -5.62 -5.14
N SER A 43 -2.59 -5.38 -4.34
CA SER A 43 -2.54 -4.25 -3.41
C SER A 43 -2.25 -2.94 -4.14
N PHE A 44 -1.43 -2.98 -5.20
CA PHE A 44 -1.21 -1.85 -6.09
C PHE A 44 -2.45 -1.53 -6.91
N ILE A 45 -3.16 -2.55 -7.41
CA ILE A 45 -4.44 -2.38 -8.12
C ILE A 45 -5.43 -1.60 -7.24
N LYS A 46 -5.61 -2.01 -5.98
CA LYS A 46 -6.43 -1.26 -5.02
C LYS A 46 -5.96 0.18 -4.81
N GLY A 47 -4.64 0.40 -4.78
CA GLY A 47 -4.06 1.73 -4.70
C GLY A 47 -4.45 2.61 -5.88
N TYR A 48 -4.39 2.08 -7.11
CA TYR A 48 -4.82 2.78 -8.32
C TYR A 48 -6.31 3.13 -8.25
N GLU A 49 -7.16 2.17 -7.91
CA GLU A 49 -8.60 2.34 -7.79
C GLU A 49 -8.98 3.43 -6.77
N ILE A 50 -8.26 3.50 -5.64
CA ILE A 50 -8.49 4.53 -4.62
C ILE A 50 -8.22 5.92 -5.19
N LEU A 51 -7.10 6.11 -5.90
CA LEU A 51 -6.75 7.41 -6.48
C LEU A 51 -7.68 7.78 -7.63
N GLU A 52 -8.00 6.84 -8.51
CA GLU A 52 -8.97 7.00 -9.61
C GLU A 52 -10.34 7.49 -9.11
N ASN A 53 -10.77 7.03 -7.93
CA ASN A 53 -12.04 7.44 -7.33
C ASN A 53 -11.91 8.69 -6.43
N SER A 54 -10.89 9.53 -6.64
CA SER A 54 -10.62 10.74 -5.83
C SER A 54 -10.47 10.45 -4.33
N GLY A 55 -10.06 9.22 -3.99
CA GLY A 55 -9.78 8.79 -2.64
C GLY A 55 -8.32 9.02 -2.25
N ALA A 56 -8.01 8.73 -0.99
CA ALA A 56 -6.67 8.86 -0.45
C ALA A 56 -6.28 7.64 0.39
N PHE A 57 -4.98 7.37 0.43
CA PHE A 57 -4.39 6.36 1.29
C PHE A 57 -3.11 6.86 1.98
N LEU A 58 -2.79 6.25 3.11
CA LEU A 58 -1.52 6.42 3.80
C LEU A 58 -0.61 5.22 3.52
N ILE A 59 0.65 5.49 3.19
CA ILE A 59 1.71 4.48 3.07
C ILE A 59 3.02 5.00 3.64
N PHE A 60 3.78 4.13 4.31
CA PHE A 60 5.16 4.39 4.71
C PHE A 60 6.11 3.81 3.66
N PRO A 61 6.75 4.63 2.81
CA PRO A 61 7.48 4.13 1.65
C PRO A 61 8.79 3.42 2.01
N GLU A 62 9.27 3.54 3.25
CA GLU A 62 10.35 2.71 3.78
C GLU A 62 9.90 1.23 3.96
N GLY A 63 8.61 1.03 4.26
CA GLY A 63 8.01 -0.28 4.49
C GLY A 63 8.70 -1.06 5.63
N VAL A 64 9.20 -0.38 6.65
CA VAL A 64 9.77 -0.97 7.87
C VAL A 64 9.22 -0.23 9.08
N SER A 65 9.29 -0.84 10.27
CA SER A 65 8.85 -0.23 11.52
C SER A 65 10.00 -0.38 12.51
N ILE A 66 10.85 0.64 12.56
CA ILE A 66 12.03 0.67 13.42
C ILE A 66 11.96 1.86 14.39
N GLY A 67 12.52 1.71 15.59
CA GLY A 67 12.54 2.75 16.62
C GLY A 67 13.69 3.76 16.49
N LYS A 68 14.42 3.76 15.38
CA LYS A 68 15.56 4.67 15.18
C LYS A 68 15.05 6.03 14.69
N ARG A 69 15.71 7.12 15.09
CA ARG A 69 15.39 8.49 14.67
C ARG A 69 16.07 8.87 13.35
N VAL A 70 16.06 7.97 12.37
CA VAL A 70 16.65 8.17 11.04
C VAL A 70 15.68 7.65 9.99
N LEU A 71 15.64 8.31 8.83
CA LEU A 71 14.89 7.81 7.68
C LEU A 71 15.61 6.61 7.08
N GLU A 72 14.86 5.56 6.79
CA GLU A 72 15.38 4.39 6.10
C GLU A 72 15.28 4.55 4.59
N LYS A 73 15.87 3.60 3.86
CA LYS A 73 15.82 3.60 2.40
C LYS A 73 14.37 3.56 1.90
N ILE A 74 13.97 4.60 1.17
CA ILE A 74 12.68 4.72 0.51
C ILE A 74 12.58 3.68 -0.62
N LYS A 75 11.47 2.94 -0.66
CA LYS A 75 11.16 1.96 -1.72
C LYS A 75 10.29 2.60 -2.79
N THR A 76 10.36 2.06 -4.01
CA THR A 76 9.68 2.58 -5.20
C THR A 76 8.18 2.28 -5.26
N GLY A 77 7.63 1.47 -4.34
CA GLY A 77 6.24 1.03 -4.38
C GLY A 77 5.23 2.18 -4.35
N ALA A 78 5.43 3.17 -3.47
CA ALA A 78 4.53 4.32 -3.36
C ALA A 78 4.52 5.16 -4.65
N ALA A 79 5.71 5.46 -5.19
CA ALA A 79 5.85 6.19 -6.46
C ALA A 79 5.22 5.42 -7.63
N ARG A 80 5.38 4.10 -7.67
CA ARG A 80 4.71 3.24 -8.66
C ARG A 80 3.19 3.38 -8.56
N ILE A 81 2.62 3.39 -7.36
CA ILE A 81 1.15 3.56 -7.21
C ILE A 81 0.67 4.88 -7.81
N GLY A 82 1.31 5.99 -7.42
CA GLY A 82 0.93 7.33 -7.91
C GLY A 82 1.13 7.50 -9.41
N LEU A 83 2.31 7.16 -9.94
CA LEU A 83 2.64 7.36 -11.36
C LEU A 83 1.80 6.48 -12.30
N GLU A 84 1.51 5.24 -11.90
CA GLU A 84 0.66 4.35 -12.70
C GLU A 84 -0.82 4.82 -12.66
N ALA A 85 -1.31 5.30 -11.51
CA ALA A 85 -2.64 5.90 -11.43
C ALA A 85 -2.77 7.13 -12.35
N GLU A 86 -1.77 8.01 -12.34
CA GLU A 86 -1.72 9.15 -13.27
C GLU A 86 -1.64 8.71 -14.74
N SER A 87 -0.77 7.75 -15.05
CA SER A 87 -0.60 7.24 -16.41
C SER A 87 -1.89 6.66 -16.98
N LYS A 88 -2.68 5.95 -16.14
CA LYS A 88 -4.00 5.42 -16.53
C LYS A 88 -5.02 6.52 -16.81
N ASN A 89 -4.92 7.65 -16.10
CA ASN A 89 -5.80 8.80 -16.25
C ASN A 89 -5.25 9.88 -17.19
N LYS A 90 -4.20 9.58 -17.96
CA LYS A 90 -3.53 10.53 -18.87
C LYS A 90 -3.08 11.83 -18.18
N TYR A 91 -2.69 11.76 -16.91
CA TYR A 91 -2.26 12.90 -16.10
C TYR A 91 -3.33 13.98 -15.91
N LEU A 92 -4.61 13.58 -15.90
CA LEU A 92 -5.75 14.48 -15.74
C LEU A 92 -6.29 14.53 -14.29
N GLN A 93 -5.67 13.86 -13.31
CA GLN A 93 -6.12 14.01 -11.93
C GLN A 93 -5.67 15.37 -11.41
N ASN A 94 -6.63 16.13 -10.87
CA ASN A 94 -6.32 17.38 -10.18
C ASN A 94 -5.70 17.04 -8.82
N ILE A 95 -4.47 17.47 -8.59
CA ILE A 95 -3.83 17.41 -7.28
C ILE A 95 -4.26 18.69 -6.53
N GLU A 96 -5.39 18.63 -5.84
CA GLU A 96 -5.89 19.71 -4.97
C GLU A 96 -5.36 19.58 -3.53
#